data_AF-A0A9R1K720-F1
#
_entry.id   AF-A0A9R1K720-F1
#
_cell.length_a   1.000
_cell.length_b   1.000
_cell.length_c   1.000
_cell.angle_alpha   90.00
_cell.angle_beta   90.00
_cell.angle_gamma   90.00
#
_symmetry.space_group_name_H-M   'P 1'
#
loop_
_entity.id
_entity.type
_entity.pdbx_description
1 polymer ?
#
loop_
_entity_poly.entity_id
_entity_poly.type
_entity_poly.pdbx_seq_one_letter_code
_entity_poly.pdbx_strand_id
1 'polypeptide(L)'
;MASKLFSPKNLRIFSPRPHMLDEAFCYGPFNRSMQRRWKKPVDSARTRLEGRTRDHRLDKLMLQLKNLRLALDLHAVISQQRNGYASLQLLLRWRREIGLNTEIGAFLKKYPHIFEIYVHPVKRNHCCRITRKMADLVAEEDAVLRENEPAVVQRLKKLLMMSTDGTLNMHALWLIRKELGLPDDYRSSMLPNHQSDFSLETPDTLTLISRRDENLAVASVEEWRDKEYTEKWLAEYETKYAFPVNFPTGFKIEKGFREKLKNWQRLPYTKPYEKNDLHPITNAERLEKRIVGILHELLSSTVEKMVPLERLSHFRRPFSMEVNLRELLLKHPGIFYISTKGSTQTVLLRESYNKGCLLEPNPVYSVRRKMLDLILAGCRGIVQTENAISLVEEDSQGSSQNHTCQVDNMNSMSESESDSSVEPFS
;
A
#
# COMPACT_ATOMS: atom_id res chain seq x y z
N MET A 1 15.01 72.31 -1.37
CA MET A 1 15.55 72.91 -0.13
C MET A 1 16.23 71.82 0.69
N ALA A 2 17.32 72.20 1.37
CA ALA A 2 18.23 71.37 2.17
C ALA A 2 17.52 70.32 3.06
N SER A 3 18.14 69.20 3.43
CA SER A 3 19.27 69.16 4.37
C SER A 3 19.65 67.68 4.64
N LYS A 4 20.96 67.34 4.58
CA LYS A 4 21.87 67.04 5.71
C LYS A 4 21.69 65.59 6.28
N LEU A 5 22.70 64.80 6.65
CA LEU A 5 24.16 64.86 6.66
C LEU A 5 24.70 63.61 7.41
N PHE A 6 25.94 63.18 7.10
CA PHE A 6 26.87 62.30 7.88
C PHE A 6 26.52 60.82 8.11
N SER A 7 27.45 59.85 8.22
CA SER A 7 28.84 59.59 7.78
C SER A 7 29.21 58.25 8.43
N PRO A 8 30.07 57.39 7.82
CA PRO A 8 30.40 56.07 8.33
C PRO A 8 31.70 56.08 9.17
N LYS A 9 32.00 54.92 9.79
CA LYS A 9 33.32 54.33 10.12
C LYS A 9 33.37 53.81 11.55
N ASN A 10 33.79 52.56 11.73
CA ASN A 10 35.11 52.26 12.27
C ASN A 10 35.38 50.75 12.33
N LEU A 11 36.25 50.31 11.42
CA LEU A 11 37.11 49.14 11.60
C LEU A 11 38.11 49.45 12.71
N ARG A 12 38.32 48.52 13.65
CA ARG A 12 39.52 48.51 14.49
C ARG A 12 40.15 47.13 14.47
N ILE A 13 41.32 47.11 13.83
CA ILE A 13 42.38 46.12 13.97
C ILE A 13 43.12 46.47 15.27
N PHE A 14 43.43 45.48 16.10
CA PHE A 14 44.54 45.55 17.05
C PHE A 14 45.36 44.27 16.99
N SER A 15 46.65 44.46 16.77
CA SER A 15 47.73 43.48 16.67
C SER A 15 48.20 42.99 18.06
N PRO A 16 48.91 41.84 18.13
CA PRO A 16 49.26 41.16 19.38
C PRO A 16 50.69 41.49 19.85
N ARG A 17 50.96 41.48 21.16
CA ARG A 17 52.31 41.34 21.76
C ARG A 17 52.26 40.78 23.20
N PRO A 18 53.36 40.16 23.69
CA PRO A 18 53.32 38.86 24.37
C PRO A 18 53.94 38.81 25.78
N HIS A 19 53.84 37.63 26.39
CA HIS A 19 54.61 37.05 27.52
C HIS A 19 54.22 37.41 28.96
N MET A 20 53.82 36.40 29.74
CA MET A 20 54.58 35.73 30.82
C MET A 20 53.92 34.34 31.03
N LEU A 21 54.62 33.21 30.83
CA LEU A 21 55.18 32.32 31.88
C LEU A 21 54.20 32.13 33.04
N ASP A 22 53.75 30.94 33.45
CA ASP A 22 54.37 29.63 33.52
C ASP A 22 53.27 28.63 33.95
N GLU A 23 53.34 27.38 33.50
CA GLU A 23 52.87 26.16 34.17
C GLU A 23 52.72 25.03 33.14
N ALA A 24 53.84 24.34 32.94
CA ALA A 24 53.89 23.07 32.27
C ALA A 24 53.15 21.99 33.08
N PHE A 25 51.91 21.68 32.69
CA PHE A 25 51.35 20.37 32.97
C PHE A 25 51.63 19.46 31.76
N CYS A 26 52.73 18.72 31.85
CA CYS A 26 53.05 17.61 30.95
C CYS A 26 51.97 16.51 31.08
N TYR A 27 50.95 16.57 30.22
CA TYR A 27 50.12 15.40 29.95
C TYR A 27 50.87 14.50 28.95
N GLY A 28 51.31 13.32 29.42
CA GLY A 28 52.01 12.32 28.61
C GLY A 28 51.19 11.83 27.39
N PRO A 29 51.84 11.19 26.40
CA PRO A 29 51.28 10.94 25.07
C PRO A 29 50.11 9.94 25.01
N PHE A 30 49.64 9.43 26.15
CA PHE A 30 48.61 8.39 26.23
C PHE A 30 47.24 8.84 26.74
N ASN A 31 47.04 10.10 27.14
CA ASN A 31 45.76 10.56 27.70
C ASN A 31 44.89 11.36 26.72
N ARG A 32 44.81 10.91 25.47
CA ARG A 32 43.74 11.35 24.55
C ARG A 32 42.91 10.17 24.07
N SER A 33 42.43 9.35 25.02
CA SER A 33 41.31 8.48 24.74
C SER A 33 40.08 9.35 24.47
N MET A 34 39.89 9.77 23.22
CA MET A 34 38.55 10.12 22.76
C MET A 34 37.72 8.85 22.90
N GLN A 35 37.10 8.64 24.06
CA GLN A 35 36.00 7.70 24.18
C GLN A 35 34.94 8.22 23.23
N ARG A 36 34.90 7.65 22.01
CA ARG A 36 33.74 7.75 21.13
C ARG A 36 32.60 7.08 21.87
N ARG A 37 31.91 7.85 22.70
CA ARG A 37 30.65 7.44 23.29
C ARG A 37 29.67 7.32 22.13
N TRP A 38 29.53 6.11 21.59
CA TRP A 38 28.52 5.80 20.59
C TRP A 38 27.19 6.28 21.17
N LYS A 39 26.64 7.36 20.60
CA LYS A 39 25.31 7.83 20.99
C LYS A 39 24.38 6.65 20.76
N LYS A 40 23.58 6.30 21.77
CA LYS A 40 22.55 5.26 21.61
C LYS A 40 21.76 5.61 20.33
N PRO A 41 21.53 4.63 19.44
CA PRO A 41 20.80 4.90 18.21
C PRO A 41 19.47 5.56 18.56
N VAL A 42 19.10 6.61 17.82
CA VAL A 42 17.88 7.38 18.08
C VAL A 42 16.69 6.43 17.92
N ASP A 43 15.91 6.27 19.00
CA ASP A 43 14.66 5.52 18.95
C ASP A 43 13.56 6.41 18.35
N SER A 44 13.50 6.39 17.02
CA SER A 44 12.55 7.15 16.21
C SER A 44 11.54 6.19 15.58
N ALA A 45 10.40 6.70 15.15
CA ALA A 45 9.43 5.91 14.39
C ALA A 45 10.06 5.23 13.15
N ARG A 46 11.13 5.78 12.58
CA ARG A 46 11.86 5.18 11.46
C ARG A 46 12.68 3.96 11.88
N THR A 47 13.42 4.04 12.98
CA THR A 47 14.23 2.91 13.48
C THR A 47 13.34 1.78 14.01
N ARG A 48 12.22 2.11 14.67
CA ARG A 48 11.19 1.11 15.05
C ARG A 48 10.54 0.45 13.84
N LEU A 49 10.26 1.21 12.78
CA LEU A 49 9.75 0.64 11.54
C LEU A 49 10.74 -0.38 10.97
N GLU A 50 12.04 -0.08 10.94
CA GLU A 50 13.06 -0.97 10.41
C GLU A 50 13.20 -2.27 11.24
N GLY A 51 13.10 -2.17 12.56
CA GLY A 51 13.21 -3.28 13.52
C GLY A 51 11.90 -4.05 13.79
N ARG A 52 10.79 -3.70 13.13
CA ARG A 52 9.49 -4.37 13.35
C ARG A 52 9.48 -5.83 12.92
N THR A 53 8.58 -6.62 13.50
CA THR A 53 8.25 -7.96 12.98
C THR A 53 7.55 -7.83 11.63
N ARG A 54 8.19 -8.36 10.59
CA ARG A 54 7.67 -8.31 9.21
C ARG A 54 6.67 -9.43 8.98
N ASP A 55 5.64 -9.12 8.20
CA ASP A 55 4.72 -10.13 7.70
C ASP A 55 5.08 -10.47 6.26
N HIS A 56 5.75 -11.61 6.08
CA HIS A 56 6.24 -12.03 4.76
C HIS A 56 5.13 -12.24 3.73
N ARG A 57 3.91 -12.59 4.17
CA ARG A 57 2.78 -12.84 3.26
C ARG A 57 2.25 -11.52 2.71
N LEU A 58 2.05 -10.53 3.57
CA LEU A 58 1.63 -9.19 3.17
C LEU A 58 2.73 -8.48 2.36
N ASP A 59 4.00 -8.63 2.75
CA ASP A 59 5.14 -8.11 2.00
C ASP A 59 5.23 -8.68 0.58
N LYS A 60 4.95 -9.98 0.42
CA LYS A 60 4.89 -10.65 -0.89
C LYS A 60 3.74 -10.11 -1.74
N LEU A 61 2.55 -9.95 -1.17
CA LEU A 61 1.40 -9.35 -1.84
C LEU A 61 1.74 -7.94 -2.34
N MET A 62 2.37 -7.12 -1.51
CA MET A 62 2.75 -5.76 -1.88
C MET A 62 3.77 -5.70 -3.03
N LEU A 63 4.67 -6.67 -3.13
CA LEU A 63 5.57 -6.79 -4.27
C LEU A 63 4.81 -7.14 -5.56
N GLN A 64 3.81 -8.00 -5.47
CA GLN A 64 2.98 -8.41 -6.61
C GLN A 64 2.13 -7.23 -7.10
N LEU A 65 1.50 -6.49 -6.19
CA LEU A 65 0.75 -5.27 -6.49
C LEU A 65 1.63 -4.18 -7.11
N LYS A 66 2.88 -4.04 -6.66
CA LYS A 66 3.85 -3.14 -7.31
C LYS A 66 4.07 -3.53 -8.77
N ASN A 67 4.27 -4.82 -9.05
CA ASN A 67 4.49 -5.28 -10.42
C ASN A 67 3.24 -5.12 -11.29
N LEU A 68 2.05 -5.37 -10.73
CA LEU A 68 0.79 -5.14 -11.42
C LEU A 68 0.61 -3.65 -11.76
N ARG A 69 0.87 -2.75 -10.80
CA ARG A 69 0.81 -1.31 -11.05
C ARG A 69 1.73 -0.90 -12.19
N LEU A 70 2.99 -1.37 -12.19
CA LEU A 70 3.93 -1.10 -13.28
C LEU A 70 3.43 -1.63 -14.62
N ALA A 71 2.77 -2.80 -14.62
CA ALA A 71 2.18 -3.37 -15.83
C ALA A 71 0.98 -2.54 -16.34
N LEU A 72 0.14 -2.03 -15.44
CA LEU A 72 -0.98 -1.14 -15.77
C LEU A 72 -0.52 0.24 -16.26
N ASP A 73 0.55 0.78 -15.68
CA ASP A 73 1.15 2.05 -16.12
C ASP A 73 1.73 1.88 -17.56
N LEU A 74 2.40 0.76 -17.84
CA LEU A 74 2.83 0.42 -19.21
C LEU A 74 1.64 0.21 -20.15
N HIS A 75 0.57 -0.45 -19.68
CA HIS A 75 -0.67 -0.61 -20.44
C HIS A 75 -1.23 0.75 -20.85
N ALA A 76 -1.34 1.71 -19.92
CA ALA A 76 -1.85 3.05 -20.21
C ALA A 76 -1.02 3.76 -21.30
N VAL A 77 0.31 3.67 -21.25
CA VAL A 77 1.19 4.27 -22.27
C VAL A 77 1.01 3.61 -23.65
N ILE A 78 0.85 2.28 -23.70
CA ILE A 78 0.62 1.56 -24.96
C ILE A 78 -0.76 1.88 -25.53
N SER A 79 -1.79 1.93 -24.69
CA SER A 79 -3.17 2.22 -25.10
C SER A 79 -3.38 3.66 -25.58
N GLN A 80 -2.52 4.60 -25.17
CA GLN A 80 -2.49 5.96 -25.72
C GLN A 80 -1.96 6.01 -27.18
N GLN A 81 -1.30 4.95 -27.66
CA GLN A 81 -0.81 4.91 -29.04
C GLN A 81 -1.94 4.60 -30.01
N ARG A 82 -2.02 5.36 -31.11
CA ARG A 82 -3.06 5.19 -32.16
C ARG A 82 -3.13 3.78 -32.76
N ASN A 83 -2.01 3.06 -32.76
CA ASN A 83 -1.91 1.75 -33.39
C ASN A 83 -2.10 0.57 -32.42
N GLY A 84 -2.35 0.83 -31.13
CA GLY A 84 -2.50 -0.22 -30.11
C GLY A 84 -1.22 -1.01 -29.80
N TYR A 85 -0.05 -0.51 -30.23
CA TYR A 85 1.27 -1.06 -29.91
C TYR A 85 2.27 0.08 -29.67
N ALA A 86 3.31 -0.20 -28.87
CA ALA A 86 4.42 0.73 -28.63
C ALA A 86 5.75 0.10 -29.06
N SER A 87 6.67 0.90 -29.59
CA SER A 87 8.05 0.43 -29.82
C SER A 87 8.81 0.33 -28.50
N LEU A 88 9.76 -0.61 -28.40
CA LEU A 88 10.61 -0.71 -27.20
C LEU A 88 11.39 0.59 -26.94
N GLN A 89 11.80 1.30 -27.99
CA GLN A 89 12.46 2.60 -27.88
C GLN A 89 11.57 3.67 -27.22
N LEU A 90 10.27 3.68 -27.53
CA LEU A 90 9.32 4.57 -26.88
C LEU A 90 9.21 4.20 -25.41
N LEU A 91 8.94 2.93 -25.11
CA LEU A 91 8.80 2.46 -23.73
C LEU A 91 10.04 2.78 -22.89
N LEU A 92 11.24 2.68 -23.47
CA LEU A 92 12.51 3.05 -22.81
C LEU A 92 12.56 4.49 -22.31
N ARG A 93 11.91 5.44 -23.00
CA ARG A 93 11.80 6.83 -22.55
C ARG A 93 10.89 6.94 -21.32
N TRP A 94 9.78 6.22 -21.34
CA TRP A 94 8.81 6.17 -20.24
C TRP A 94 9.29 5.38 -19.01
N ARG A 95 10.43 4.67 -19.10
CA ARG A 95 11.02 3.91 -17.98
C ARG A 95 11.13 4.72 -16.70
N ARG A 96 11.62 5.97 -16.82
CA ARG A 96 11.88 6.84 -15.66
C ARG A 96 10.59 7.35 -15.05
N GLU A 97 9.61 7.69 -15.88
CA GLU A 97 8.32 8.21 -15.46
C GLU A 97 7.47 7.13 -14.77
N ILE A 98 7.52 5.90 -15.27
CA ILE A 98 6.83 4.75 -14.67
C ILE A 98 7.55 4.25 -13.39
N GLY A 99 8.81 4.67 -13.16
CA GLY A 99 9.60 4.23 -12.01
C GLY A 99 10.06 2.76 -12.12
N LEU A 100 10.27 2.27 -13.35
CA LEU A 100 10.73 0.91 -13.58
C LEU A 100 12.25 0.79 -13.35
N ASN A 101 12.63 0.15 -12.23
CA ASN A 101 14.04 -0.03 -11.89
C ASN A 101 14.74 -1.09 -12.77
N THR A 102 14.01 -2.05 -13.31
CA THR A 102 14.54 -3.10 -14.20
C THR A 102 14.58 -2.62 -15.64
N GLU A 103 15.33 -3.31 -16.50
CA GLU A 103 15.25 -3.10 -17.95
C GLU A 103 13.85 -3.45 -18.47
N ILE A 104 13.31 -2.63 -19.37
CA ILE A 104 11.96 -2.83 -19.91
C ILE A 104 11.86 -4.15 -20.66
N GLY A 105 12.84 -4.47 -21.51
CA GLY A 105 12.84 -5.74 -22.24
C GLY A 105 12.78 -6.94 -21.30
N ALA A 106 13.55 -6.93 -20.21
CA ALA A 106 13.53 -7.98 -19.21
C ALA A 106 12.19 -8.04 -18.44
N PHE A 107 11.59 -6.89 -18.14
CA PHE A 107 10.28 -6.84 -17.48
C PHE A 107 9.16 -7.38 -18.37
N LEU A 108 9.12 -6.99 -19.65
CA LEU A 108 8.12 -7.46 -20.61
C LEU A 108 8.25 -8.98 -20.83
N LYS A 109 9.48 -9.47 -21.03
CA LYS A 109 9.76 -10.91 -21.18
C LYS A 109 9.39 -11.73 -19.94
N LYS A 110 9.34 -11.11 -18.76
CA LYS A 110 8.94 -11.77 -17.51
C LYS A 110 7.43 -12.01 -17.42
N TYR A 111 6.62 -11.20 -18.10
CA TYR A 111 5.14 -11.30 -18.08
C TYR A 111 4.54 -11.42 -19.49
N PRO A 112 4.88 -12.50 -20.22
CA PRO A 112 4.38 -12.74 -21.57
C PRO A 112 2.85 -12.93 -21.66
N HIS A 113 2.18 -13.35 -20.58
CA HIS A 113 0.70 -13.41 -20.53
C HIS A 113 0.03 -12.03 -20.55
N ILE A 114 0.81 -10.97 -20.29
CA ILE A 114 0.35 -9.57 -20.27
C ILE A 114 0.86 -8.88 -21.54
N PHE A 115 2.13 -9.07 -21.87
CA PHE A 115 2.82 -8.38 -22.96
C PHE A 115 3.22 -9.31 -24.09
N GLU A 116 2.80 -8.98 -25.29
CA GLU A 116 3.19 -9.66 -26.52
C GLU A 116 4.29 -8.84 -27.22
N ILE A 117 5.50 -9.41 -27.30
CA ILE A 117 6.64 -8.79 -27.98
C ILE A 117 6.76 -9.39 -29.37
N TYR A 118 6.78 -8.54 -30.40
CA TYR A 118 6.92 -8.98 -31.79
C TYR A 118 7.79 -8.00 -32.59
N VAL A 119 8.33 -8.45 -33.72
CA VAL A 119 9.06 -7.59 -34.65
C VAL A 119 8.07 -7.02 -35.66
N HIS A 120 8.01 -5.70 -35.78
CA HIS A 120 7.12 -5.05 -36.72
C HIS A 120 7.47 -5.47 -38.16
N PRO A 121 6.52 -5.98 -38.98
CA PRO A 121 6.82 -6.57 -40.29
C PRO A 121 7.49 -5.56 -41.25
N VAL A 122 7.01 -4.31 -41.26
CA VAL A 122 7.57 -3.25 -42.11
C VAL A 122 8.81 -2.57 -41.49
N LYS A 123 8.71 -2.12 -40.24
CA LYS A 123 9.76 -1.29 -39.60
C LYS A 123 10.94 -2.08 -39.03
N ARG A 124 10.85 -3.42 -38.98
CA ARG A 124 11.83 -4.34 -38.36
C ARG A 124 12.25 -3.97 -36.93
N ASN A 125 11.43 -3.17 -36.25
CA ASN A 125 11.65 -2.73 -34.87
C ASN A 125 10.88 -3.64 -33.91
N HIS A 126 11.45 -3.87 -32.72
CA HIS A 126 10.76 -4.58 -31.65
C HIS A 126 9.62 -3.72 -31.09
N CYS A 127 8.42 -4.26 -31.17
CA CYS A 127 7.18 -3.67 -30.68
C CYS A 127 6.58 -4.54 -29.58
N CYS A 128 5.83 -3.89 -28.71
CA CYS A 128 5.07 -4.52 -27.65
C CYS A 128 3.60 -4.17 -27.83
N ARG A 129 2.75 -5.19 -27.76
CA ARG A 129 1.30 -5.08 -27.67
C ARG A 129 0.84 -5.72 -26.35
N ILE A 130 -0.37 -5.38 -25.95
CA ILE A 130 -1.04 -5.96 -24.79
C ILE A 130 -1.86 -7.17 -25.24
N THR A 131 -1.75 -8.26 -24.50
CA THR A 131 -2.54 -9.46 -24.74
C THR A 131 -4.04 -9.17 -24.55
N ARG A 132 -4.89 -9.78 -25.38
CA ARG A 132 -6.36 -9.64 -25.26
C ARG A 132 -6.85 -9.94 -23.85
N LYS A 133 -6.36 -11.03 -23.24
CA LYS A 133 -6.64 -11.41 -21.84
C LYS A 133 -6.48 -10.26 -20.84
N MET A 134 -5.40 -9.48 -20.94
CA MET A 134 -5.18 -8.35 -20.04
C MET A 134 -6.12 -7.18 -20.37
N ALA A 135 -6.31 -6.88 -21.66
CA ALA A 135 -7.22 -5.81 -22.08
C ALA A 135 -8.67 -6.10 -21.65
N ASP A 136 -9.12 -7.35 -21.76
CA ASP A 136 -10.45 -7.80 -21.34
C ASP A 136 -10.63 -7.63 -19.82
N LEU A 137 -9.61 -7.97 -19.02
CA LEU A 137 -9.63 -7.75 -17.56
C LEU A 137 -9.68 -6.27 -17.20
N VAL A 138 -8.98 -5.40 -17.93
CA VAL A 138 -9.04 -3.94 -17.69
C VAL A 138 -10.45 -3.41 -18.00
N ALA A 139 -11.05 -3.85 -19.10
CA ALA A 139 -12.42 -3.50 -19.44
C ALA A 139 -13.43 -4.05 -18.42
N GLU A 140 -13.20 -5.27 -17.90
CA GLU A 140 -13.99 -5.87 -16.82
C GLU A 140 -13.89 -5.03 -15.53
N GLU A 141 -12.71 -4.57 -15.13
CA GLU A 141 -12.55 -3.71 -13.95
C GLU A 141 -13.35 -2.41 -14.12
N ASP A 142 -13.24 -1.75 -15.27
CA ASP A 142 -13.97 -0.51 -15.55
C ASP A 142 -15.49 -0.72 -15.56
N ALA A 143 -15.98 -1.86 -16.06
CA ALA A 143 -17.40 -2.21 -16.04
C ALA A 143 -17.89 -2.44 -14.60
N VAL A 144 -17.14 -3.21 -13.82
CA VAL A 144 -17.45 -3.48 -12.41
C VAL A 144 -17.43 -2.21 -11.56
N LEU A 145 -16.51 -1.27 -11.84
CA LEU A 145 -16.47 0.03 -11.16
C LEU A 145 -17.75 0.84 -11.39
N ARG A 146 -18.28 0.83 -12.62
CA ARG A 146 -19.54 1.51 -12.96
C ARG A 146 -20.75 0.81 -12.33
N GLU A 147 -20.81 -0.51 -12.37
CA GLU A 147 -21.90 -1.27 -11.74
C GLU A 147 -21.92 -1.09 -10.22
N ASN A 148 -20.73 -0.99 -9.60
CA ASN A 148 -20.57 -0.83 -8.16
C ASN A 148 -20.62 0.63 -7.69
N GLU A 149 -21.10 1.56 -8.53
CA GLU A 149 -21.33 2.97 -8.18
C GLU A 149 -22.08 3.18 -6.85
N PRO A 150 -23.21 2.52 -6.54
CA PRO A 150 -23.94 2.76 -5.28
C PRO A 150 -23.10 2.45 -4.04
N ALA A 151 -22.29 1.39 -4.07
CA ALA A 151 -21.40 1.07 -2.97
C ALA A 151 -20.25 2.08 -2.83
N VAL A 152 -19.75 2.61 -3.95
CA VAL A 152 -18.73 3.69 -3.95
C VAL A 152 -19.31 4.96 -3.32
N VAL A 153 -20.55 5.32 -3.66
CA VAL A 153 -21.26 6.46 -3.08
C VAL A 153 -21.46 6.28 -1.58
N GLN A 154 -21.89 5.11 -1.12
CA GLN A 154 -21.99 4.79 0.32
C GLN A 154 -20.65 4.94 1.04
N ARG A 155 -19.55 4.44 0.46
CA ARG A 155 -18.20 4.63 1.01
C ARG A 155 -17.82 6.11 1.11
N LEU A 156 -18.14 6.90 0.09
CA LEU A 156 -17.84 8.33 0.07
C LEU A 156 -18.67 9.10 1.11
N LYS A 157 -19.95 8.77 1.28
CA LYS A 157 -20.81 9.30 2.35
C LYS A 157 -20.22 8.96 3.72
N LYS A 158 -19.85 7.70 3.99
CA LYS A 158 -19.16 7.30 5.23
C LYS A 158 -17.89 8.12 5.47
N LEU A 159 -17.08 8.31 4.44
CA LEU A 159 -15.84 9.09 4.54
C LEU A 159 -16.10 10.55 4.93
N LEU A 160 -17.12 11.18 4.34
CA LEU A 160 -17.52 12.55 4.67
C LEU A 160 -18.16 12.64 6.06
N MET A 161 -18.93 11.64 6.49
CA MET A 161 -19.53 11.60 7.83
C MET A 161 -18.46 11.52 8.94
N MET A 162 -17.32 10.90 8.68
CA MET A 162 -16.17 10.91 9.62
C MET A 162 -15.47 12.28 9.70
N SER A 163 -15.63 13.15 8.69
CA SER A 163 -15.06 14.49 8.70
C SER A 163 -15.78 15.38 9.70
N THR A 164 -15.04 16.24 10.42
CA THR A 164 -15.60 17.16 11.41
C THR A 164 -16.69 18.05 10.83
N ASP A 165 -16.42 18.60 9.66
CA ASP A 165 -17.30 19.57 8.99
C ASP A 165 -18.19 18.92 7.93
N GLY A 166 -17.98 17.62 7.66
CA GLY A 166 -18.72 16.90 6.61
C GLY A 166 -18.17 17.22 5.23
N THR A 167 -16.95 17.74 5.19
CA THR A 167 -16.30 18.26 4.00
C THR A 167 -14.96 17.58 3.77
N LEU A 168 -14.60 17.36 2.51
CA LEU A 168 -13.30 16.82 2.12
C LEU A 168 -12.77 17.54 0.88
N ASN A 169 -11.45 17.75 0.87
CA ASN A 169 -10.78 18.35 -0.28
C ASN A 169 -10.78 17.36 -1.46
N MET A 170 -11.20 17.83 -2.64
CA MET A 170 -11.25 17.04 -3.86
C MET A 170 -9.88 16.53 -4.32
N HIS A 171 -8.81 17.25 -4.03
CA HIS A 171 -7.45 16.80 -4.27
C HIS A 171 -7.10 15.58 -3.40
N ALA A 172 -7.49 15.58 -2.13
CA ALA A 172 -7.25 14.44 -1.24
C ALA A 172 -8.01 13.20 -1.73
N LEU A 173 -9.27 13.36 -2.17
CA LEU A 173 -10.06 12.28 -2.76
C LEU A 173 -9.42 11.74 -4.06
N TRP A 174 -8.93 12.63 -4.92
CA TRP A 174 -8.27 12.22 -6.16
C TRP A 174 -7.02 11.36 -5.91
N LEU A 175 -6.25 11.68 -4.87
CA LEU A 175 -5.07 10.91 -4.49
C LEU A 175 -5.41 9.48 -4.07
N ILE A 176 -6.53 9.26 -3.37
CA ILE A 176 -6.98 7.93 -2.91
C ILE A 176 -8.06 7.28 -3.78
N ARG A 177 -8.36 7.85 -4.96
CA ARG A 177 -9.48 7.42 -5.80
C ARG A 177 -9.43 5.92 -6.15
N LYS A 178 -8.23 5.39 -6.43
CA LYS A 178 -8.05 3.98 -6.79
C LYS A 178 -8.25 3.05 -5.59
N GLU A 179 -7.91 3.49 -4.38
CA GLU A 179 -8.17 2.77 -3.13
C GLU A 179 -9.66 2.79 -2.75
N LEU A 180 -10.39 3.88 -3.05
CA LEU A 180 -11.85 3.96 -2.84
C LEU A 180 -12.67 3.25 -3.93
N GLY A 181 -12.04 2.91 -5.05
CA GLY A 181 -12.73 2.37 -6.23
C GLY A 181 -13.54 3.44 -6.96
N LEU A 182 -13.07 4.68 -6.97
CA LEU A 182 -13.64 5.76 -7.75
C LEU A 182 -13.15 5.68 -9.21
N PRO A 183 -14.04 5.85 -10.20
CA PRO A 183 -13.65 6.05 -11.60
C PRO A 183 -12.70 7.24 -11.77
N ASP A 184 -11.86 7.26 -12.82
CA ASP A 184 -10.93 8.39 -13.04
C ASP A 184 -11.67 9.69 -13.40
N ASP A 185 -12.88 9.59 -13.95
CA ASP A 185 -13.76 10.66 -14.38
C ASP A 185 -14.90 10.95 -13.38
N TYR A 186 -14.81 10.43 -12.14
CA TYR A 186 -15.89 10.50 -11.13
C TYR A 186 -16.47 11.91 -10.90
N ARG A 187 -15.69 12.97 -11.14
CA ARG A 187 -16.15 14.36 -11.02
C ARG A 187 -17.25 14.71 -12.01
N SER A 188 -17.16 14.18 -13.23
CA SER A 188 -18.09 14.45 -14.32
C SER A 188 -19.10 13.33 -14.54
N SER A 189 -18.75 12.09 -14.23
CA SER A 189 -19.63 10.93 -14.46
C SER A 189 -20.54 10.61 -13.27
N MET A 190 -19.97 10.58 -12.05
CA MET A 190 -20.67 10.12 -10.85
C MET A 190 -21.31 11.28 -10.07
N LEU A 191 -20.56 12.33 -9.72
CA LEU A 191 -21.06 13.40 -8.85
C LEU A 191 -22.35 14.09 -9.36
N PRO A 192 -22.52 14.36 -10.67
CA PRO A 192 -23.75 14.98 -11.18
C PRO A 192 -25.00 14.13 -10.98
N ASN A 193 -24.87 12.80 -10.87
CA ASN A 193 -25.99 11.89 -10.63
C ASN A 193 -26.43 11.88 -9.15
N HIS A 194 -25.57 12.34 -8.23
CA HIS A 194 -25.78 12.30 -6.78
C HIS A 194 -25.80 13.70 -6.15
N GLN A 195 -26.38 14.69 -6.83
CA GLN A 195 -26.49 16.08 -6.36
C GLN A 195 -27.38 16.24 -5.13
N SER A 196 -28.27 15.27 -4.85
CA SER A 196 -29.07 15.25 -3.63
C SER A 196 -28.24 14.93 -2.39
N ASP A 197 -27.13 14.22 -2.57
CA ASP A 197 -26.27 13.75 -1.49
C ASP A 197 -25.05 14.65 -1.29
N PHE A 198 -24.45 15.09 -2.41
CA PHE A 198 -23.20 15.83 -2.40
C PHE A 198 -23.38 17.22 -3.01
N SER A 199 -22.79 18.21 -2.35
CA SER A 199 -22.60 19.55 -2.90
C SER A 199 -21.11 19.77 -3.16
N LEU A 200 -20.80 20.41 -4.30
CA LEU A 200 -19.44 20.80 -4.64
C LEU A 200 -19.30 22.31 -4.41
N GLU A 201 -18.56 22.67 -3.36
CA GLU A 201 -18.30 24.06 -2.99
C GLU A 201 -16.94 24.53 -3.51
N THR A 202 -16.86 25.79 -3.92
CA THR A 202 -15.60 26.45 -4.25
C THR A 202 -14.92 26.98 -2.98
N PRO A 203 -13.61 26.70 -2.75
CA PRO A 203 -12.65 26.03 -3.63
C PRO A 203 -12.66 24.48 -3.49
N ASP A 204 -12.99 23.76 -4.57
CA ASP A 204 -12.80 22.30 -4.78
C ASP A 204 -13.01 21.42 -3.53
N THR A 205 -14.11 21.65 -2.82
CA THR A 205 -14.44 20.93 -1.59
C THR A 205 -15.77 20.20 -1.76
N LEU A 206 -15.76 18.89 -1.50
CA LEU A 206 -16.96 18.08 -1.51
C LEU A 206 -17.61 18.13 -0.14
N THR A 207 -18.88 18.50 -0.08
CA THR A 207 -19.66 18.59 1.16
C THR A 207 -20.83 17.63 1.13
N LEU A 208 -21.13 17.02 2.28
CA LEU A 208 -22.27 16.13 2.44
C LEU A 208 -23.50 16.95 2.87
N ILE A 209 -24.56 16.93 2.05
CA ILE A 209 -25.78 17.73 2.29
C ILE A 209 -26.58 17.15 3.47
N SER A 210 -26.79 15.84 3.47
CA SER A 210 -27.57 15.14 4.51
C SER A 210 -26.67 14.28 5.38
N ARG A 211 -26.33 14.78 6.57
CA ARG A 211 -25.45 14.09 7.54
C ARG A 211 -26.18 13.01 8.37
N ARG A 212 -27.50 12.88 8.26
CA ARG A 212 -28.34 12.04 9.15
C ARG A 212 -28.90 10.81 8.45
N ASP A 213 -28.03 9.98 7.88
CA ASP A 213 -28.43 8.61 7.54
C ASP A 213 -27.90 7.69 8.65
N GLU A 214 -28.75 7.44 9.67
CA GLU A 214 -28.37 6.67 10.87
C GLU A 214 -27.94 5.24 10.52
N ASN A 215 -28.54 4.66 9.47
CA ASN A 215 -28.21 3.33 8.98
C ASN A 215 -26.79 3.24 8.42
N LEU A 216 -26.23 4.35 7.94
CA LEU A 216 -24.88 4.41 7.38
C LEU A 216 -23.81 4.71 8.44
N ALA A 217 -24.21 5.19 9.62
CA ALA A 217 -23.32 5.57 10.72
C ALA A 217 -22.82 4.39 11.56
N VAL A 218 -22.90 3.16 11.04
CA VAL A 218 -22.36 1.96 11.69
C VAL A 218 -20.96 1.69 11.16
N ALA A 219 -19.99 1.65 12.07
CA ALA A 219 -18.60 1.34 11.74
C ALA A 219 -18.42 -0.17 11.55
N SER A 220 -17.55 -0.55 10.62
CA SER A 220 -17.17 -1.94 10.34
C SER A 220 -16.69 -2.72 11.58
N VAL A 221 -16.02 -2.05 12.52
CA VAL A 221 -15.62 -2.66 13.79
C VAL A 221 -16.81 -3.05 14.66
N GLU A 222 -17.94 -2.36 14.54
CA GLU A 222 -19.16 -2.63 15.31
C GLU A 222 -19.88 -3.86 14.77
N GLU A 223 -19.98 -3.97 13.43
CA GLU A 223 -20.49 -5.19 12.80
C GLU A 223 -19.66 -6.43 13.21
N TRP A 224 -18.34 -6.28 13.33
CA TRP A 224 -17.48 -7.34 13.86
C TRP A 224 -17.79 -7.64 15.34
N ARG A 225 -17.99 -6.62 16.19
CA ARG A 225 -18.34 -6.83 17.61
C ARG A 225 -19.67 -7.54 17.77
N ASP A 226 -20.67 -7.21 16.96
CA ASP A 226 -21.99 -7.82 17.01
C ASP A 226 -21.92 -9.31 16.64
N LYS A 227 -21.11 -9.66 15.62
CA LYS A 227 -20.82 -11.06 15.26
C LYS A 227 -20.09 -11.78 16.40
N GLU A 228 -19.05 -11.18 16.97
CA GLU A 228 -18.31 -11.80 18.07
C GLU A 228 -19.16 -12.02 19.33
N TYR A 229 -20.04 -11.07 19.64
CA TYR A 229 -20.98 -11.19 20.75
C TYR A 229 -22.02 -12.30 20.51
N THR A 230 -22.61 -12.32 19.32
CA THR A 230 -23.70 -13.25 18.97
C THR A 230 -23.20 -14.68 18.72
N GLU A 231 -22.07 -14.83 18.01
CA GLU A 231 -21.57 -16.13 17.56
C GLU A 231 -20.62 -16.79 18.57
N LYS A 232 -19.80 -16.00 19.27
CA LYS A 232 -18.80 -16.52 20.23
C LYS A 232 -19.20 -16.34 21.69
N TRP A 233 -20.37 -15.75 21.95
CA TRP A 233 -20.92 -15.54 23.31
C TRP A 233 -19.94 -14.86 24.27
N LEU A 234 -19.10 -13.98 23.74
CA LEU A 234 -18.18 -13.19 24.54
C LEU A 234 -18.96 -12.15 25.34
N ALA A 235 -18.54 -11.87 26.57
CA ALA A 235 -19.22 -10.88 27.42
C ALA A 235 -19.19 -9.49 26.78
N GLU A 236 -20.33 -8.78 26.81
CA GLU A 236 -20.47 -7.42 26.24
C GLU A 236 -19.38 -6.48 26.78
N TYR A 237 -19.03 -6.63 28.06
CA TYR A 237 -17.97 -5.85 28.70
C TYR A 237 -16.60 -6.00 28.03
N GLU A 238 -16.30 -7.16 27.42
CA GLU A 238 -15.03 -7.41 26.75
C GLU A 238 -15.04 -7.01 25.28
N THR A 239 -16.21 -7.02 24.62
CA THR A 239 -16.34 -6.78 23.18
C THR A 239 -16.73 -5.34 22.83
N LYS A 240 -17.42 -4.61 23.71
CA LYS A 240 -18.03 -3.29 23.44
C LYS A 240 -17.11 -2.26 22.77
N TYR A 241 -15.82 -2.23 23.14
CA TYR A 241 -14.82 -1.33 22.56
C TYR A 241 -13.63 -2.06 21.93
N ALA A 242 -13.78 -3.36 21.70
CA ALA A 242 -12.70 -4.20 21.21
C ALA A 242 -12.44 -3.98 19.72
N PHE A 243 -11.21 -4.27 19.31
CA PHE A 243 -10.77 -4.36 17.94
C PHE A 243 -10.29 -5.78 17.65
N PRO A 244 -10.47 -6.28 16.42
CA PRO A 244 -9.84 -7.52 16.01
C PRO A 244 -8.32 -7.38 16.04
N VAL A 245 -7.62 -8.36 16.59
CA VAL A 245 -6.15 -8.31 16.75
C VAL A 245 -5.52 -9.62 16.29
N ASN A 246 -4.68 -9.51 15.26
CA ASN A 246 -3.93 -10.63 14.69
C ASN A 246 -2.44 -10.27 14.65
N PHE A 247 -1.60 -11.01 15.39
CA PHE A 247 -0.15 -10.79 15.38
C PHE A 247 0.55 -11.58 14.26
N PRO A 248 1.61 -11.02 13.64
CA PRO A 248 2.38 -11.76 12.65
C PRO A 248 3.14 -12.92 13.30
N THR A 249 3.43 -13.95 12.50
CA THR A 249 4.28 -15.06 12.92
C THR A 249 5.64 -14.54 13.39
N GLY A 250 6.07 -14.95 14.59
CA GLY A 250 7.34 -14.49 15.19
C GLY A 250 7.27 -13.16 15.95
N PHE A 251 6.07 -12.61 16.19
CA PHE A 251 5.90 -11.44 17.06
C PHE A 251 6.30 -11.76 18.50
N LYS A 252 7.23 -10.99 19.05
CA LYS A 252 7.70 -11.15 20.43
C LYS A 252 6.76 -10.41 21.38
N ILE A 253 5.98 -11.16 22.15
CA ILE A 253 5.09 -10.60 23.17
C ILE A 253 5.89 -10.35 24.45
N GLU A 254 6.09 -9.09 24.78
CA GLU A 254 6.78 -8.69 26.00
C GLU A 254 5.93 -8.96 27.26
N LYS A 255 6.59 -9.09 28.41
CA LYS A 255 5.90 -9.27 29.70
C LYS A 255 4.98 -8.07 29.98
N GLY A 256 3.73 -8.35 30.31
CA GLY A 256 2.70 -7.31 30.56
C GLY A 256 2.07 -6.71 29.31
N PHE A 257 2.53 -7.06 28.10
CA PHE A 257 1.90 -6.58 26.86
C PHE A 257 0.45 -7.02 26.73
N ARG A 258 0.13 -8.28 27.07
CA ARG A 258 -1.24 -8.82 27.01
C ARG A 258 -2.19 -8.08 27.95
N GLU A 259 -1.74 -7.76 29.16
CA GLU A 259 -2.53 -7.01 30.14
C GLU A 259 -2.80 -5.57 29.66
N LYS A 260 -1.75 -4.89 29.15
CA LYS A 260 -1.89 -3.56 28.54
C LYS A 260 -2.85 -3.57 27.37
N LEU A 261 -2.75 -4.57 26.49
CA LEU A 261 -3.66 -4.74 25.36
C LEU A 261 -5.09 -4.97 25.84
N LYS A 262 -5.30 -5.84 26.83
CA LYS A 262 -6.63 -6.12 27.41
C LYS A 262 -7.27 -4.86 28.00
N ASN A 263 -6.51 -4.07 28.75
CA ASN A 263 -6.97 -2.80 29.28
C ASN A 263 -7.28 -1.78 28.17
N TRP A 264 -6.41 -1.69 27.16
CA TRP A 264 -6.64 -0.85 25.99
C TRP A 264 -7.89 -1.26 25.21
N GLN A 265 -8.16 -2.56 25.04
CA GLN A 265 -9.37 -3.06 24.37
C GLN A 265 -10.65 -2.69 25.11
N ARG A 266 -10.60 -2.61 26.45
CA ARG A 266 -11.74 -2.21 27.29
C ARG A 266 -11.93 -0.69 27.39
N LEU A 267 -10.93 0.10 27.02
CA LEU A 267 -10.98 1.57 27.12
C LEU A 267 -12.16 2.14 26.31
N PRO A 268 -13.08 2.90 26.93
CA PRO A 268 -14.16 3.54 26.19
C PRO A 268 -13.62 4.66 25.29
N TYR A 269 -14.16 4.76 24.08
CA TYR A 269 -13.84 5.82 23.13
C TYR A 269 -15.10 6.24 22.38
N THR A 270 -15.11 7.49 21.90
CA THR A 270 -16.18 8.03 21.05
C THR A 270 -16.10 7.45 19.65
N LYS A 271 -17.20 6.95 19.10
CA LYS A 271 -17.22 6.23 17.82
C LYS A 271 -16.83 7.16 16.65
N PRO A 272 -16.39 6.63 15.48
CA PRO A 272 -15.92 7.43 14.36
C PRO A 272 -16.92 8.48 13.83
N TYR A 273 -18.21 8.15 13.81
CA TYR A 273 -19.29 9.01 13.30
C TYR A 273 -19.92 9.92 14.36
N GLU A 274 -19.51 9.78 15.62
CA GLU A 274 -20.02 10.60 16.72
C GLU A 274 -19.18 11.87 16.88
N LYS A 275 -19.83 12.98 17.26
CA LYS A 275 -19.14 14.25 17.52
C LYS A 275 -18.16 14.11 18.68
N ASN A 276 -16.98 14.70 18.53
CA ASN A 276 -15.96 14.68 19.58
C ASN A 276 -16.10 15.89 20.50
N ASP A 277 -16.57 15.67 21.72
CA ASP A 277 -16.61 16.72 22.74
C ASP A 277 -15.49 16.54 23.79
N LEU A 278 -14.56 15.60 23.56
CA LEU A 278 -13.49 15.29 24.51
C LEU A 278 -12.35 16.30 24.44
N HIS A 279 -11.97 16.84 25.60
CA HIS A 279 -10.82 17.73 25.71
C HIS A 279 -9.48 16.99 25.48
N PRO A 280 -8.58 17.47 24.60
CA PRO A 280 -7.33 16.82 24.20
C PRO A 280 -6.41 16.39 25.34
N ILE A 281 -6.27 17.25 26.35
CA ILE A 281 -5.25 17.09 27.40
C ILE A 281 -5.65 16.01 28.41
N THR A 282 -6.93 15.90 28.74
CA THR A 282 -7.42 15.00 29.80
C THR A 282 -7.70 13.59 29.28
N ASN A 283 -7.90 13.44 27.97
CA ASN A 283 -8.40 12.21 27.35
C ASN A 283 -7.47 11.65 26.25
N ALA A 284 -6.16 11.85 26.38
CA ALA A 284 -5.19 11.47 25.36
C ALA A 284 -5.31 10.01 24.88
N GLU A 285 -5.46 9.04 25.80
CA GLU A 285 -5.59 7.62 25.43
C GLU A 285 -6.92 7.31 24.70
N ARG A 286 -8.02 7.98 25.09
CA ARG A 286 -9.33 7.81 24.44
C ARG A 286 -9.32 8.40 23.04
N LEU A 287 -8.66 9.54 22.86
CA LEU A 287 -8.47 10.18 21.56
C LEU A 287 -7.58 9.34 20.67
N GLU A 288 -6.49 8.78 21.21
CA GLU A 288 -5.66 7.83 20.49
C GLU A 288 -6.49 6.63 19.99
N LYS A 289 -7.31 6.05 20.86
CA LYS A 289 -8.19 4.93 20.50
C LYS A 289 -9.26 5.32 19.48
N ARG A 290 -9.81 6.53 19.56
CA ARG A 290 -10.71 7.09 18.55
C ARG A 290 -10.02 7.20 17.19
N ILE A 291 -8.79 7.71 17.14
CA ILE A 291 -8.03 7.82 15.89
C ILE A 291 -7.77 6.42 15.31
N VAL A 292 -7.48 5.42 16.14
CA VAL A 292 -7.41 4.02 15.71
C VAL A 292 -8.74 3.56 15.11
N GLY A 293 -9.88 3.89 15.73
CA GLY A 293 -11.22 3.62 15.19
C GLY A 293 -11.49 4.29 13.84
N ILE A 294 -11.08 5.55 13.66
CA ILE A 294 -11.23 6.27 12.39
C ILE A 294 -10.34 5.65 11.30
N LEU A 295 -9.08 5.33 11.62
CA LEU A 295 -8.16 4.70 10.67
C LEU A 295 -8.63 3.29 10.28
N HIS A 296 -9.18 2.56 11.24
CA HIS A 296 -9.80 1.27 11.02
C HIS A 296 -10.96 1.40 10.03
N GLU A 297 -11.89 2.33 10.27
CA GLU A 297 -13.04 2.56 9.39
C GLU A 297 -12.65 3.09 8.00
N LEU A 298 -11.64 3.95 7.94
CA LEU A 298 -11.10 4.46 6.68
C LEU A 298 -10.50 3.33 5.84
N LEU A 299 -9.67 2.48 6.46
CA LEU A 299 -9.06 1.36 5.77
C LEU A 299 -10.12 0.33 5.40
N SER A 300 -11.05 0.01 6.29
CA SER A 300 -12.13 -0.93 6.00
C SER A 300 -13.04 -0.44 4.87
N SER A 301 -13.19 0.88 4.71
CA SER A 301 -13.92 1.44 3.57
C SER A 301 -13.17 1.30 2.24
N THR A 302 -11.88 0.98 2.20
CA THR A 302 -11.15 0.87 0.92
C THR A 302 -11.35 -0.51 0.26
N VAL A 303 -11.22 -0.54 -1.07
CA VAL A 303 -11.38 -1.75 -1.90
C VAL A 303 -10.45 -2.87 -1.44
N GLU A 304 -9.18 -2.56 -1.19
CA GLU A 304 -8.19 -3.56 -0.79
C GLU A 304 -7.83 -3.46 0.70
N LYS A 305 -8.60 -2.71 1.50
CA LYS A 305 -8.35 -2.57 2.95
C LYS A 305 -6.92 -2.07 3.27
N MET A 306 -6.40 -1.21 2.40
CA MET A 306 -5.05 -0.65 2.48
C MET A 306 -4.95 0.72 1.81
N VAL A 307 -4.04 1.57 2.31
CA VAL A 307 -3.77 2.91 1.76
C VAL A 307 -2.28 3.27 1.92
N PRO A 308 -1.66 3.93 0.93
CA PRO A 308 -0.34 4.53 1.10
C PRO A 308 -0.30 5.53 2.27
N LEU A 309 0.67 5.39 3.18
CA LEU A 309 0.80 6.21 4.39
C LEU A 309 0.91 7.71 4.08
N GLU A 310 1.56 8.06 2.97
CA GLU A 310 1.68 9.45 2.51
C GLU A 310 0.31 10.05 2.19
N ARG A 311 -0.60 9.27 1.60
CA ARG A 311 -1.95 9.73 1.24
C ARG A 311 -2.83 9.92 2.47
N LEU A 312 -2.66 9.11 3.52
CA LEU A 312 -3.34 9.28 4.80
C LEU A 312 -3.04 10.63 5.46
N SER A 313 -1.89 11.24 5.17
CA SER A 313 -1.52 12.52 5.77
C SER A 313 -2.47 13.66 5.39
N HIS A 314 -3.10 13.61 4.20
CA HIS A 314 -4.07 14.61 3.75
C HIS A 314 -5.38 14.58 4.56
N PHE A 315 -5.66 13.46 5.22
CA PHE A 315 -6.88 13.26 6.02
C PHE A 315 -6.68 13.62 7.50
N ARG A 316 -5.48 14.05 7.92
CA ARG A 316 -5.23 14.42 9.33
C ARG A 316 -6.13 15.54 9.82
N ARG A 317 -6.24 16.64 9.06
CA ARG A 317 -7.03 17.80 9.47
C ARG A 317 -8.55 17.50 9.44
N PRO A 318 -9.11 16.95 8.33
CA PRO A 318 -10.54 16.65 8.28
C PRO A 318 -11.04 15.71 9.38
N PHE A 319 -10.20 14.77 9.84
CA PHE A 319 -10.57 13.82 10.89
C PHE A 319 -10.02 14.17 12.29
N SER A 320 -9.50 15.38 12.48
CA SER A 320 -8.88 15.83 13.74
C SER A 320 -7.82 14.87 14.31
N MET A 321 -7.01 14.26 13.43
CA MET A 321 -5.92 13.36 13.81
C MET A 321 -4.63 14.14 14.04
N GLU A 322 -4.50 14.74 15.22
CA GLU A 322 -3.32 15.52 15.64
C GLU A 322 -2.20 14.63 16.21
N VAL A 323 -1.95 13.49 15.57
CA VAL A 323 -0.94 12.51 16.01
C VAL A 323 0.01 12.14 14.90
N ASN A 324 1.20 11.70 15.29
CA ASN A 324 2.13 11.08 14.36
C ASN A 324 1.60 9.71 13.92
N LEU A 325 0.85 9.69 12.81
CA LEU A 325 0.25 8.47 12.24
C LEU A 325 1.22 7.30 12.16
N ARG A 326 2.50 7.52 11.79
CA ARG A 326 3.48 6.42 11.71
C ARG A 326 3.72 5.79 13.09
N GLU A 327 3.86 6.62 14.12
CA GLU A 327 4.08 6.15 15.49
C GLU A 327 2.84 5.46 16.06
N LEU A 328 1.66 6.03 15.80
CA LEU A 328 0.38 5.43 16.17
C LEU A 328 0.22 4.02 15.57
N LEU A 329 0.43 3.89 14.27
CA LEU A 329 0.29 2.62 13.55
C LEU A 329 1.29 1.57 14.06
N LEU A 330 2.52 1.98 14.40
CA LEU A 330 3.53 1.08 14.97
C LEU A 330 3.21 0.65 16.41
N LYS A 331 2.46 1.45 17.17
CA LYS A 331 1.99 1.11 18.52
C LYS A 331 0.91 0.01 18.50
N HIS A 332 0.20 -0.14 17.39
CA HIS A 332 -0.91 -1.09 17.21
C HIS A 332 -0.63 -2.16 16.13
N PRO A 333 0.46 -2.95 16.25
CA PRO A 333 0.94 -3.85 15.19
C PRO A 333 0.05 -5.07 14.98
N GLY A 334 -0.93 -5.33 15.86
CA GLY A 334 -1.90 -6.41 15.71
C GLY A 334 -3.17 -6.00 14.96
N ILE A 335 -3.42 -4.71 14.78
CA ILE A 335 -4.53 -4.17 13.98
C ILE A 335 -3.98 -3.73 12.62
N PHE A 336 -2.89 -2.95 12.62
CA PHE A 336 -2.31 -2.41 11.40
C PHE A 336 -0.98 -3.08 11.05
N TYR A 337 -0.71 -3.17 9.76
CA TYR A 337 0.60 -3.52 9.24
C TYR A 337 1.10 -2.43 8.30
N ILE A 338 2.33 -1.95 8.53
CA ILE A 338 3.02 -1.09 7.56
C ILE A 338 3.92 -1.96 6.71
N SER A 339 3.65 -2.05 5.42
CA SER A 339 4.58 -2.62 4.45
C SER A 339 5.53 -1.54 3.93
N THR A 340 6.80 -1.91 3.83
CA THR A 340 7.84 -1.11 3.14
C THR A 340 8.23 -1.76 1.81
N LYS A 341 7.56 -2.86 1.43
CA LYS A 341 7.70 -3.51 0.13
C LYS A 341 6.70 -2.83 -0.80
N GLY A 342 7.16 -2.26 -1.90
CA GLY A 342 6.32 -1.46 -2.78
C GLY A 342 7.09 -0.26 -3.36
N SER A 343 6.35 0.69 -3.94
CA SER A 343 6.88 2.01 -4.29
C SER A 343 6.93 2.95 -3.08
N THR A 344 5.93 2.83 -2.20
CA THR A 344 5.70 3.70 -1.03
C THR A 344 5.39 2.85 0.19
N GLN A 345 5.41 3.47 1.38
CA GLN A 345 4.98 2.81 2.62
C GLN A 345 3.46 2.68 2.60
N THR A 346 2.94 1.45 2.69
CA THR A 346 1.48 1.19 2.63
C THR A 346 1.03 0.61 3.96
N VAL A 347 -0.11 1.10 4.45
CA VAL A 347 -0.77 0.62 5.66
C VAL A 347 -1.85 -0.36 5.24
N LEU A 348 -1.87 -1.55 5.83
CA LEU A 348 -2.88 -2.58 5.61
C LEU A 348 -3.60 -2.88 6.93
N LEU A 349 -4.90 -3.19 6.83
CA LEU A 349 -5.72 -3.66 7.93
C LEU A 349 -5.55 -5.18 8.09
N ARG A 350 -5.00 -5.65 9.21
CA ARG A 350 -4.55 -7.05 9.33
C ARG A 350 -5.69 -8.05 9.34
N GLU A 351 -6.80 -7.76 10.03
CA GLU A 351 -7.89 -8.72 10.10
C GLU A 351 -8.54 -8.97 8.74
N SER A 352 -8.41 -8.05 7.79
CA SER A 352 -9.00 -8.22 6.46
C SER A 352 -8.26 -9.22 5.58
N TYR A 353 -7.10 -9.74 6.01
CA TYR A 353 -6.26 -10.62 5.20
C TYR A 353 -6.05 -11.99 5.82
N ASN A 354 -6.19 -13.02 4.99
CA ASN A 354 -5.77 -14.38 5.32
C ASN A 354 -4.92 -14.95 4.19
N LYS A 355 -3.76 -15.53 4.54
CA LYS A 355 -2.77 -16.08 3.59
C LYS A 355 -2.38 -15.14 2.43
N GLY A 356 -2.52 -13.82 2.60
CA GLY A 356 -2.23 -12.82 1.56
C GLY A 356 -3.38 -12.54 0.59
N CYS A 357 -4.59 -13.02 0.89
CA CYS A 357 -5.83 -12.71 0.18
C CYS A 357 -6.81 -12.00 1.11
N LEU A 358 -7.72 -11.22 0.53
CA LEU A 358 -8.78 -10.55 1.29
C LEU A 358 -9.81 -11.57 1.79
N LEU A 359 -10.24 -11.47 3.06
CA LEU A 359 -11.26 -12.33 3.65
C LEU A 359 -12.64 -12.13 3.00
N GLU A 360 -13.03 -10.86 2.85
CA GLU A 360 -14.29 -10.44 2.24
C GLU A 360 -13.98 -9.75 0.90
N PRO A 361 -13.89 -10.52 -0.20
CA PRO A 361 -13.58 -9.95 -1.51
C PRO A 361 -14.75 -9.12 -2.02
N ASN A 362 -14.43 -7.98 -2.64
CA ASN A 362 -15.40 -7.19 -3.40
C ASN A 362 -15.22 -7.43 -4.91
N PRO A 363 -16.21 -7.06 -5.75
CA PRO A 363 -16.14 -7.29 -7.19
C PRO A 363 -14.88 -6.72 -7.85
N VAL A 364 -14.48 -5.50 -7.49
CA VAL A 364 -13.27 -4.85 -8.05
C VAL A 364 -12.00 -5.62 -7.67
N TYR A 365 -11.89 -6.04 -6.40
CA TYR A 365 -10.79 -6.87 -5.93
C TYR A 365 -10.71 -8.20 -6.67
N SER A 366 -11.85 -8.84 -6.96
CA SER A 366 -11.89 -10.10 -7.70
C SER A 366 -11.29 -9.98 -9.10
N VAL A 367 -11.58 -8.89 -9.82
CA VAL A 367 -10.97 -8.63 -11.13
C VAL A 367 -9.47 -8.36 -11.00
N ARG A 368 -9.07 -7.50 -10.04
CA ARG A 368 -7.64 -7.23 -9.76
C ARG A 368 -6.88 -8.50 -9.37
N ARG A 369 -7.55 -9.44 -8.70
CA ARG A 369 -6.98 -10.74 -8.36
C ARG A 369 -6.69 -11.57 -9.61
N LYS A 370 -7.60 -11.62 -10.58
CA LYS A 370 -7.35 -12.26 -11.89
C LYS A 370 -6.14 -11.62 -12.60
N MET A 371 -6.01 -10.29 -12.56
CA MET A 371 -4.84 -9.60 -13.11
C MET A 371 -3.55 -9.95 -12.37
N LEU A 372 -3.60 -10.03 -11.03
CA LEU A 372 -2.47 -10.49 -10.23
C LEU A 372 -2.06 -11.91 -10.59
N ASP A 373 -3.01 -12.80 -10.86
CA ASP A 373 -2.70 -14.18 -11.22
C ASP A 373 -1.93 -14.26 -12.56
N LEU A 374 -2.14 -13.33 -13.51
CA LEU A 374 -1.29 -13.18 -14.70
C LEU A 374 0.16 -12.79 -14.35
N ILE A 375 0.34 -11.92 -13.36
CA ILE A 375 1.67 -11.55 -12.82
C ILE A 375 2.33 -12.77 -12.14
N LEU A 376 1.55 -13.61 -11.44
CA LEU A 376 2.05 -14.80 -10.76
C LEU A 376 2.43 -15.94 -11.70
N ALA A 377 1.69 -16.09 -12.79
CA ALA A 377 2.01 -17.00 -13.87
C ALA A 377 3.40 -16.66 -14.43
N GLY A 378 3.71 -15.38 -14.64
CA GLY A 378 5.01 -14.96 -15.18
C GLY A 378 5.28 -15.64 -16.52
N CYS A 379 6.41 -16.34 -16.66
CA CYS A 379 6.71 -17.16 -17.84
C CYS A 379 6.17 -18.61 -17.76
N ARG A 380 5.55 -19.01 -16.64
CA ARG A 380 5.06 -20.39 -16.47
C ARG A 380 3.92 -20.67 -17.45
N GLY A 381 3.93 -21.87 -18.04
CA GLY A 381 2.92 -22.32 -18.99
C GLY A 381 3.17 -21.95 -20.45
N ILE A 382 4.21 -21.15 -20.78
CA ILE A 382 4.53 -20.82 -22.19
C ILE A 382 5.54 -21.79 -22.79
N VAL A 383 6.46 -22.32 -21.98
CA VAL A 383 7.39 -23.39 -22.39
C VAL A 383 6.64 -24.65 -22.86
N GLN A 384 5.42 -24.90 -22.34
CA GLN A 384 4.59 -26.02 -22.79
C GLN A 384 3.90 -25.74 -24.13
N THR A 385 3.56 -24.47 -24.42
CA THR A 385 2.93 -24.09 -25.69
C THR A 385 3.94 -23.98 -26.82
N GLU A 386 5.17 -23.55 -26.57
CA GLU A 386 6.24 -23.60 -27.59
C GLU A 386 6.54 -25.05 -27.99
N ASN A 387 6.55 -25.98 -27.02
CA ASN A 387 6.64 -27.42 -27.31
C ASN A 387 5.39 -27.97 -28.03
N ALA A 388 4.20 -27.44 -27.76
CA ALA A 388 2.98 -27.86 -28.46
C ALA A 388 2.88 -27.27 -29.88
N ILE A 389 3.42 -26.06 -30.12
CA ILE A 389 3.46 -25.42 -31.44
C ILE A 389 4.55 -26.08 -32.30
N SER A 390 5.71 -26.43 -31.72
CA SER A 390 6.74 -27.21 -32.44
C SER A 390 6.25 -28.60 -32.83
N LEU A 391 5.39 -29.24 -32.02
CA LEU A 391 4.79 -30.53 -32.33
C LEU A 391 3.70 -30.46 -33.43
N VAL A 392 3.09 -29.28 -33.67
CA VAL A 392 2.10 -29.09 -34.74
C VAL A 392 2.76 -28.64 -36.05
N GLU A 393 3.93 -27.98 -35.99
CA GLU A 393 4.73 -27.65 -37.17
C GLU A 393 5.48 -28.85 -37.76
N GLU A 394 5.77 -29.89 -36.97
CA GLU A 394 6.43 -31.13 -37.44
C GLU A 394 5.49 -32.08 -38.22
N ASP A 395 4.16 -31.97 -38.07
CA ASP A 395 3.20 -32.85 -38.76
C ASP A 395 2.84 -32.39 -40.19
N SER A 396 3.43 -31.29 -40.68
CA SER A 396 3.12 -30.71 -42.01
C SER A 396 4.21 -30.90 -43.08
N GLN A 397 5.30 -31.63 -42.80
CA GLN A 397 6.30 -31.97 -43.83
C GLN A 397 6.60 -33.48 -43.85
N GLY A 398 6.18 -34.11 -44.94
CA GLY A 398 6.29 -35.55 -45.16
C GLY A 398 7.73 -36.08 -45.37
N SER A 399 7.90 -37.30 -44.86
CA SER A 399 8.85 -38.38 -45.18
C SER A 399 10.07 -38.11 -46.09
N SER A 400 11.26 -38.52 -45.62
CA SER A 400 12.05 -39.62 -46.22
C SER A 400 13.30 -40.00 -45.39
N GLN A 401 13.29 -41.26 -44.92
CA GLN A 401 14.36 -42.25 -44.74
C GLN A 401 15.75 -41.91 -44.12
N ASN A 402 16.01 -42.67 -43.04
CA ASN A 402 17.21 -43.46 -42.70
C ASN A 402 18.55 -42.77 -42.39
N HIS A 403 18.96 -42.80 -41.11
CA HIS A 403 20.18 -43.53 -40.73
C HIS A 403 20.21 -43.89 -39.23
N THR A 404 20.54 -45.16 -38.99
CA THR A 404 20.75 -45.85 -37.71
C THR A 404 21.95 -45.32 -36.94
N CYS A 405 21.85 -45.26 -35.59
CA CYS A 405 22.90 -45.62 -34.63
C CYS A 405 22.28 -45.86 -33.23
N GLN A 406 22.29 -47.13 -32.78
CA GLN A 406 22.36 -47.51 -31.34
C GLN A 406 23.75 -47.05 -30.83
N VAL A 407 24.08 -46.84 -29.55
CA VAL A 407 23.75 -47.39 -28.23
C VAL A 407 24.18 -46.26 -27.24
N ASP A 408 23.63 -46.01 -26.05
CA ASP A 408 23.81 -46.79 -24.83
C ASP A 408 22.98 -46.21 -23.68
N ASN A 409 22.57 -47.15 -22.84
CA ASN A 409 21.71 -47.03 -21.68
C ASN A 409 22.55 -46.70 -20.43
N MET A 410 22.13 -45.80 -19.54
CA MET A 410 22.23 -46.02 -18.08
C MET A 410 21.57 -44.94 -17.20
N ASN A 411 20.69 -45.46 -16.34
CA ASN A 411 20.33 -45.05 -14.98
C ASN A 411 19.52 -43.78 -14.69
N SER A 412 18.23 -44.05 -14.53
CA SER A 412 17.36 -43.60 -13.44
C SER A 412 18.01 -43.63 -12.04
N MET A 413 17.81 -42.56 -11.26
CA MET A 413 17.43 -42.68 -9.86
C MET A 413 16.59 -41.46 -9.44
N SER A 414 15.32 -41.72 -9.22
CA SER A 414 14.35 -40.84 -8.57
C SER A 414 14.42 -41.06 -7.07
N GLU A 415 14.66 -40.01 -6.28
CA GLU A 415 14.38 -40.01 -4.85
C GLU A 415 13.14 -39.15 -4.59
N SER A 416 12.06 -39.86 -4.32
CA SER A 416 10.83 -39.39 -3.70
C SER A 416 10.98 -39.47 -2.19
N GLU A 417 10.88 -38.35 -1.49
CA GLU A 417 10.58 -38.35 -0.05
C GLU A 417 9.16 -37.87 0.17
N SER A 418 8.33 -38.83 0.59
CA SER A 418 7.01 -38.64 1.18
C SER A 418 7.06 -39.21 2.59
N ASP A 419 6.74 -38.40 3.60
CA ASP A 419 6.12 -38.79 4.87
C ASP A 419 5.95 -37.51 5.71
N SER A 420 4.96 -37.31 6.59
CA SER A 420 3.86 -38.15 7.05
C SER A 420 2.95 -37.23 7.87
N SER A 421 1.65 -37.46 7.80
CA SER A 421 0.64 -36.89 8.68
C SER A 421 0.81 -37.38 10.12
N VAL A 422 0.75 -36.48 11.12
CA VAL A 422 0.35 -36.81 12.51
C VAL A 422 -0.49 -35.66 13.09
N GLU A 423 -1.52 -36.08 13.80
CA GLU A 423 -2.72 -35.44 14.37
C GLU A 423 -2.55 -34.31 15.42
N PRO A 424 -3.66 -33.67 15.86
CA PRO A 424 -3.68 -32.41 16.60
C PRO A 424 -3.73 -32.59 18.12
N PHE A 425 -3.29 -31.57 18.87
CA PHE A 425 -3.57 -31.44 20.30
C PHE A 425 -4.11 -30.05 20.64
N SER A 426 -5.23 -30.12 21.38
CA SER A 426 -5.92 -29.22 22.32
C SER A 426 -5.44 -27.78 22.52
#